data_AF-A0A962EGS1-F1
#
_entry.id   AF-A0A962EGS1-F1
#
_cell.length_a   1.000
_cell.length_b   1.000
_cell.length_c   1.000
_cell.angle_alpha   90.00
_cell.angle_beta   90.00
_cell.angle_gamma   90.00
#
_symmetry.space_group_name_H-M   'P 1'
#
loop_
_entity.id
_entity.type
_entity.pdbx_description
1 polymer ?
#
loop_
_entity_poly.entity_id
_entity_poly.type
_entity_poly.pdbx_seq_one_letter_code
_entity_poly.pdbx_strand_id
1 'polypeptide(L)' 'MSDPSPLIPEHTPLMRQYLALKAQQPDLLLLFRMGDFYEVFYDDARRASSLLEITLTQRGQ' A
#
# COMPACT_ATOMS: atom_id res chain seq x y z
N MET A 1 -18.44 20.70 -26.56
CA MET A 1 -18.04 20.81 -25.14
C MET A 1 -17.36 19.53 -24.77
N SER A 2 -16.03 19.58 -24.71
CA SER A 2 -15.17 18.46 -24.35
C SER A 2 -14.97 18.52 -22.84
N ASP A 3 -15.45 17.53 -22.09
CA ASP A 3 -15.02 17.32 -20.71
C ASP A 3 -13.73 16.49 -20.74
N PRO A 4 -12.57 17.04 -20.34
CA PRO A 4 -11.47 16.20 -19.91
C PRO A 4 -11.75 15.83 -18.45
N SER A 5 -12.46 14.72 -18.21
CA SER A 5 -12.48 14.15 -16.88
C SER A 5 -11.04 13.73 -16.56
N PRO A 6 -10.40 14.24 -15.50
CA PRO A 6 -9.02 13.91 -15.21
C PRO A 6 -8.96 12.42 -14.94
N LEU A 7 -8.07 11.72 -15.65
CA LEU A 7 -7.66 10.36 -15.33
C LEU A 7 -7.07 10.42 -13.92
N ILE A 8 -7.91 10.23 -12.90
CA ILE A 8 -7.45 9.92 -11.55
C ILE A 8 -6.49 8.76 -11.77
N PRO A 9 -5.20 8.84 -11.36
CA PRO A 9 -4.38 7.65 -11.29
C PRO A 9 -4.96 6.84 -10.13
N GLU A 10 -6.10 6.19 -10.38
CA GLU A 10 -6.69 5.23 -9.46
C GLU A 10 -5.59 4.21 -9.26
N HIS A 11 -5.10 4.17 -8.02
CA HIS A 11 -4.05 3.31 -7.52
C HIS A 11 -3.88 2.04 -8.36
N THR A 12 -2.62 1.65 -8.61
CA THR A 12 -2.32 0.42 -9.36
C THR A 12 -3.24 -0.72 -8.91
N PRO A 13 -3.69 -1.62 -9.81
CA PRO A 13 -4.68 -2.65 -9.46
C PRO A 13 -4.33 -3.40 -8.16
N LEU A 14 -3.04 -3.58 -7.91
CA LEU A 14 -2.47 -4.15 -6.69
C LEU A 14 -2.73 -3.30 -5.43
N MET A 15 -2.49 -1.99 -5.50
CA MET A 15 -2.78 -1.06 -4.41
C MET A 15 -4.27 -0.93 -4.13
N ARG A 16 -5.15 -1.03 -5.15
CA ARG A 16 -6.60 -1.11 -4.92
C ARG A 16 -6.98 -2.33 -4.09
N GLN A 17 -6.41 -3.50 -4.40
CA GLN A 17 -6.66 -4.72 -3.63
C GLN A 17 -6.13 -4.59 -2.19
N TYR A 18 -4.92 -4.06 -2.03
CA TYR A 18 -4.32 -3.81 -0.71
C TYR A 18 -5.21 -2.91 0.15
N LEU A 19 -5.64 -1.77 -0.40
CA LEU A 19 -6.49 -0.81 0.31
C LEU A 19 -7.87 -1.39 0.65
N ALA A 20 -8.47 -2.19 -0.24
CA ALA A 20 -9.75 -2.84 0.02
C ALA A 20 -9.67 -3.86 1.18
N LEU A 21 -8.57 -4.59 1.29
CA LEU A 21 -8.31 -5.50 2.40
C LEU A 21 -8.00 -4.73 3.69
N LYS A 22 -7.20 -3.66 3.60
CA LYS A 22 -6.86 -2.81 4.74
C LYS A 22 -8.07 -2.08 5.32
N ALA A 23 -9.01 -1.65 4.48
CA ALA A 23 -10.26 -1.01 4.91
C ALA A 23 -11.13 -1.94 5.79
N GLN A 24 -11.03 -3.26 5.59
CA GLN A 24 -11.74 -4.23 6.43
C GLN A 24 -11.06 -4.42 7.81
N GLN A 25 -9.74 -4.20 7.89
CA GLN A 25 -8.96 -4.36 9.12
C GLN A 25 -7.94 -3.21 9.29
N PRO A 26 -8.41 -2.00 9.62
CA PRO A 26 -7.57 -0.81 9.65
C PRO A 26 -6.48 -0.87 10.73
N ASP A 27 -6.73 -1.59 11.82
CA ASP A 27 -5.83 -1.65 12.98
C ASP A 27 -4.73 -2.71 12.87
N LEU A 28 -4.87 -3.67 11.94
CA LEU A 28 -3.94 -4.79 11.80
C LEU A 28 -2.92 -4.54 10.70
N LEU A 29 -1.68 -5.00 10.90
CA LEU A 29 -0.63 -4.94 9.88
C LEU A 29 -0.94 -5.92 8.75
N LEU A 30 -1.14 -5.41 7.53
CA LEU A 30 -1.40 -6.24 6.36
C LEU A 30 -0.09 -6.59 5.65
N LEU A 31 0.41 -7.81 5.87
CA LEU A 31 1.58 -8.36 5.17
C LEU A 31 1.17 -8.82 3.76
N PHE A 32 1.45 -8.01 2.75
CA PHE A 32 1.09 -8.29 1.37
C PHE A 32 2.19 -9.07 0.66
N ARG A 33 1.88 -10.27 0.18
CA ARG A 33 2.89 -11.13 -0.48
C ARG A 33 3.21 -10.63 -1.89
N MET A 34 4.47 -10.29 -2.11
CA MET A 34 5.05 -9.88 -3.40
C MET A 34 6.18 -10.84 -3.77
N GLY A 35 5.84 -11.95 -4.40
CA GLY A 35 6.81 -13.02 -4.71
C GLY A 35 7.30 -13.71 -3.44
N ASP A 36 8.62 -13.59 -3.17
CA ASP A 36 9.30 -14.19 -2.03
C ASP A 36 9.30 -13.30 -0.77
N PHE A 37 8.88 -12.04 -0.91
CA PHE A 37 8.85 -11.08 0.19
C PHE A 37 7.42 -10.74 0.60
N TYR A 38 7.26 -10.37 1.88
CA TYR A 38 6.07 -9.71 2.37
C TYR A 38 6.34 -8.20 2.46
N GLU A 39 5.59 -7.42 1.71
CA GLU A 39 5.65 -5.97 1.70
C GLU A 39 4.48 -5.39 2.51
N VAL A 40 4.76 -4.32 3.24
CA VAL A 40 3.79 -3.48 3.94
C VAL A 40 3.90 -2.07 3.38
N PHE A 41 2.77 -1.37 3.26
CA PHE A 41 2.71 -0.09 2.59
C PHE A 41 2.19 1.02 3.52
N TYR A 42 2.45 2.28 3.16
CA TYR A 42 1.96 3.47 3.89
C TYR A 42 2.34 3.47 5.39
N ASP A 43 1.37 3.68 6.29
CA ASP A 43 1.60 3.73 7.74
C ASP A 43 1.99 2.36 8.32
N ASP A 44 1.54 1.26 7.71
CA ASP A 44 1.94 -0.08 8.13
C ASP A 44 3.43 -0.30 7.91
N ALA A 45 4.01 0.29 6.86
CA ALA A 45 5.45 0.22 6.62
C ALA A 45 6.25 0.92 7.73
N ARG A 46 5.79 2.11 8.17
CA ARG A 46 6.40 2.84 9.28
C ARG A 46 6.30 2.05 10.58
N ARG A 47 5.11 1.53 10.90
CA ARG A 47 4.88 0.71 12.09
C ARG A 47 5.72 -0.56 12.09
N ALA A 48 5.75 -1.29 10.98
CA ALA A 48 6.52 -2.52 10.86
C ALA A 48 8.02 -2.28 10.97
N SER A 49 8.53 -1.20 10.37
CA SER A 49 9.95 -0.82 10.49
C SER A 49 10.36 -0.58 11.94
N SER A 50 9.54 0.14 12.71
CA SER A 50 9.82 0.36 14.14
C SER A 50 9.64 -0.89 15.00
N LEU A 51 8.70 -1.76 14.67
CA LEU A 51 8.39 -2.95 15.48
C LEU A 51 9.35 -4.12 15.22
N LEU A 52 9.80 -4.27 13.97
CA LEU A 52 10.60 -5.41 13.52
C LEU A 52 12.07 -5.03 13.27
N GLU A 53 12.44 -3.77 13.51
CA GLU A 53 13.78 -3.21 13.25
C GLU A 53 14.26 -3.48 11.81
N ILE A 54 13.34 -3.39 10.85
CA ILE A 54 13.63 -3.55 9.42
C ILE A 54 13.79 -2.21 8.71
N THR A 55 14.59 -2.19 7.64
CA THR A 55 14.82 -0.96 6.86
C THR A 55 13.55 -0.51 6.13
N LEU A 56 13.11 0.72 6.38
CA LEU A 56 12.03 1.36 5.65
C LEU A 56 12.52 1.85 4.29
N THR A 57 11.92 1.36 3.21
CA THR A 57 12.23 1.79 1.83
C THR A 57 11.00 2.43 1.19
N GLN A 58 11.22 3.24 0.15
CA GLN A 58 10.15 3.86 -0.64
C GLN A 58 10.14 3.26 -2.05
N ARG A 59 8.94 2.96 -2.56
CA ARG A 59 8.72 2.38 -3.89
C ARG A 59 7.82 3.32 -4.70
N GLY A 60 8.38 3.93 -5.75
CA GLY A 60 7.75 4.99 -6.54
C GLY A 60 8.32 6.37 -6.20
N GLN A 61 8.35 7.29 -7.17
CA GLN A 61 8.59 8.73 -6.94
C GLN A 61 7.29 9.43 -6.55
#